data_AF-H0A094-F1
#
_entry.id   AF-H0A094-F1
#
_cell.length_a   1.000
_cell.length_b   1.000
_cell.length_c   1.000
_cell.angle_alpha   90.00
_cell.angle_beta   90.00
_cell.angle_gamma   90.00
#
_symmetry.space_group_name_H-M   'P 1'
#
loop_
_entity.id
_entity.type
_entity.pdbx_description
1 polymer ?
#
loop_
_entity_poly.entity_id
_entity_poly.type
_entity_poly.pdbx_seq_one_letter_code
_entity_poly.pdbx_strand_id
1 'polypeptide(L)'
;MSADTNRLRLSGVREIIGGVTPANPRLRRLRITGESLRVEPQYEVSEEIRDDRMEADPVLVDMASDGTINGEFHYPMDKSLLSELFQSAFYNNWQLTPQHDNDGNAGVSILSVDAATRTITLADETGSGGFAGTSYISNRHLLLLSGFGEAANNGVVSIGSNSATSITLNTWFSPADEATVPATARIKVVGVLCTADDIAATTTGLASTAFSFTGLGLKVGQWIKIGGTDPASRFANAANNGWVRITAIAAKALTLDNLPVGWAAEAATGKTLRIWFGDILRNGTTQISTTLERGFMGQAVPTYIRQPGMVAGQLQVTFTAKQKLTTQFTFQGMAGAGPSTVALDATPDPAPDNVAFPIMAASTNCGHVNEAGAALRSPNFVRSLTITLNNNTRVVDEIGTLGSPDVGEGSATVGCTLDTYFGDSTLYSKAMSGEATSINVRAVKANRGVVFTLPRQTLRGFPTNPARNQDSTLSLTGMASRDPLTACHIQMDRFDYVEA
;
A
#
# COMPACT_ATOMS: atom_id res chain seq x y z
N MET A 1 29.31 25.06 9.04
CA MET A 1 29.45 23.69 8.49
C MET A 1 28.40 23.51 7.40
N SER A 2 28.79 22.99 6.24
CA SER A 2 27.86 22.62 5.16
C SER A 2 26.95 21.49 5.62
N ALA A 3 25.71 21.43 5.12
CA ALA A 3 24.83 20.30 5.38
C ALA A 3 25.13 19.19 4.37
N ASP A 4 25.49 18.00 4.85
CA ASP A 4 25.66 16.83 3.99
C ASP A 4 24.31 16.22 3.62
N THR A 5 24.17 15.73 2.39
CA THR A 5 22.95 15.03 1.92
C THR A 5 22.57 13.85 2.82
N ASN A 6 23.55 13.20 3.45
CA ASN A 6 23.34 12.09 4.39
C ASN A 6 22.67 12.51 5.72
N ARG A 7 22.48 13.82 5.96
CA ARG A 7 21.82 14.38 7.14
C ARG A 7 20.50 15.07 6.80
N LEU A 8 19.88 14.74 5.67
CA LEU A 8 18.52 15.15 5.33
C LEU A 8 17.50 14.29 6.07
N ARG A 9 16.51 14.94 6.70
CA ARG A 9 15.35 14.29 7.31
C ARG A 9 14.10 14.70 6.54
N LEU A 10 13.38 13.73 5.98
CA LEU A 10 12.04 13.95 5.44
C LEU A 10 11.00 13.38 6.40
N SER A 11 10.02 14.21 6.75
CA SER A 11 8.89 13.84 7.60
C SER A 11 7.62 14.53 7.14
N GLY A 12 6.46 14.02 7.54
CA GLY A 12 5.19 14.56 7.08
C GLY A 12 3.99 14.05 7.85
N VAL A 13 2.85 14.67 7.58
CA VAL A 13 1.56 14.37 8.20
C VAL A 13 0.43 14.62 7.20
N ARG A 14 -0.64 13.83 7.29
CA ARG A 14 -1.88 14.08 6.53
C ARG A 14 -2.53 15.37 7.01
N GLU A 15 -3.07 16.13 6.07
CA GLU A 15 -3.89 17.30 6.36
C GLU A 15 -5.38 16.93 6.39
N ILE A 16 -6.16 17.65 7.19
CA ILE A 16 -7.63 17.54 7.20
C ILE A 16 -8.22 18.45 6.12
N ILE A 17 -7.61 19.61 5.92
CA ILE A 17 -7.95 20.61 4.90
C ILE A 17 -6.68 20.90 4.11
N GLY A 18 -6.76 20.86 2.79
CA GLY A 18 -5.63 21.15 1.90
C GLY A 18 -4.95 22.47 2.24
N GLY A 19 -3.62 22.43 2.39
CA GLY A 19 -2.81 23.62 2.70
C GLY A 19 -2.77 24.00 4.18
N VAL A 20 -3.54 23.32 5.04
CA VAL A 20 -3.60 23.62 6.48
C VAL A 20 -2.90 22.51 7.26
N THR A 21 -1.69 22.80 7.72
CA THR A 21 -0.95 21.90 8.62
C THR A 21 -1.71 21.73 9.95
N PRO A 22 -1.90 20.49 10.45
CA PRO A 22 -2.54 20.26 11.74
C PRO A 22 -1.83 20.99 12.88
N ALA A 23 -2.60 21.46 13.87
CA ALA A 23 -2.04 22.03 15.09
C ALA A 23 -1.32 20.95 15.91
N ASN A 24 -0.09 21.24 16.37
CA ASN A 24 0.80 20.27 17.04
C ASN A 24 0.91 18.94 16.29
N PRO A 25 1.38 18.96 15.03
CA PRO A 25 1.35 17.78 14.19
C PRO A 25 2.34 16.74 14.72
N ARG A 26 1.90 15.50 14.81
CA ARG A 26 2.81 14.35 15.01
C ARG A 26 3.32 13.90 13.64
N LEU A 27 4.53 14.31 13.30
CA LEU A 27 5.12 14.01 12.00
C LEU A 27 5.69 12.58 11.99
N ARG A 28 5.63 11.92 10.84
CA ARG A 28 6.23 10.60 10.62
C ARG A 28 7.34 10.66 9.60
N ARG A 29 8.49 10.04 9.87
CA ARG A 29 9.62 10.03 8.93
C ARG A 29 9.40 9.04 7.79
N LEU A 30 10.01 9.32 6.65
CA LEU A 30 10.04 8.41 5.48
C LEU A 30 11.46 7.99 5.15
N ARG A 31 11.65 6.72 4.76
CA ARG A 31 12.91 6.26 4.16
C ARG A 31 12.96 6.68 2.70
N ILE A 32 13.97 7.43 2.31
CA ILE A 32 14.15 7.94 0.95
C ILE A 32 15.53 7.58 0.41
N THR A 33 15.65 7.51 -0.90
CA THR A 33 16.92 7.41 -1.63
C THR A 33 17.29 8.73 -2.32
N GLY A 34 16.33 9.63 -2.48
CA GLY A 34 16.54 10.96 -3.02
C GLY A 34 15.24 11.76 -3.03
N GLU A 35 15.37 13.08 -3.15
CA GLU A 35 14.25 14.00 -3.27
C GLU A 35 14.64 15.19 -4.16
N SER A 36 13.63 15.79 -4.80
CA SER A 36 13.77 17.01 -5.60
C SER A 36 12.69 18.02 -5.24
N LEU A 37 12.19 17.97 -4.01
CA LEU A 37 11.20 18.89 -3.51
C LEU A 37 11.76 20.32 -3.54
N ARG A 38 10.94 21.28 -3.91
CA ARG A 38 11.32 22.70 -3.93
C ARG A 38 10.18 23.57 -3.45
N VAL A 39 10.57 24.68 -2.82
CA VAL A 39 9.73 25.87 -2.61
C VAL A 39 10.52 26.99 -3.27
N GLU A 40 10.03 27.52 -4.38
CA GLU A 40 10.79 28.43 -5.22
C GLU A 40 9.96 29.66 -5.61
N PRO A 41 10.40 30.88 -5.25
CA PRO A 41 9.77 32.10 -5.73
C PRO A 41 10.00 32.26 -7.24
N GLN A 42 8.94 32.60 -7.98
CA GLN A 42 9.01 32.95 -9.40
C GLN A 42 8.98 34.46 -9.54
N TYR A 43 9.88 35.00 -10.35
CA TYR A 43 10.00 36.42 -10.59
C TYR A 43 9.86 36.74 -12.07
N GLU A 44 9.22 37.88 -12.38
CA GLU A 44 9.16 38.46 -13.72
C GLU A 44 10.00 39.74 -13.78
N VAL A 45 10.77 39.90 -14.85
CA VAL A 45 11.56 41.13 -15.09
C VAL A 45 10.67 42.15 -15.78
N SER A 46 10.73 43.40 -15.33
CA SER A 46 9.98 44.49 -15.96
C SER A 46 10.48 44.77 -17.37
N GLU A 47 9.58 44.83 -18.36
CA GLU A 47 9.89 45.28 -19.72
C GLU A 47 9.87 46.82 -19.88
N GLU A 48 10.00 47.56 -18.77
CA GLU A 48 10.02 49.03 -18.76
C GLU A 48 11.15 49.59 -19.63
N ILE A 49 10.80 50.38 -20.65
CA ILE A 49 11.78 51.09 -21.48
C ILE A 49 12.24 52.34 -20.73
N ARG A 50 13.51 52.35 -20.33
CA ARG A 50 14.16 53.46 -19.61
C ARG A 50 15.20 54.16 -20.48
N ASP A 51 15.36 55.46 -20.30
CA ASP A 51 16.33 56.31 -21.01
C ASP A 51 17.77 56.16 -20.46
N ASP A 52 17.91 55.60 -19.25
CA ASP A 52 19.19 55.32 -18.60
C ASP A 52 19.84 53.99 -19.02
N ARG A 53 19.16 53.18 -19.84
CA ARG A 53 19.59 51.85 -20.31
C ARG A 53 19.86 50.84 -19.19
N MET A 54 19.21 51.00 -18.03
CA MET A 54 19.33 50.06 -16.90
C MET A 54 18.07 49.18 -16.79
N GLU A 55 18.23 47.99 -16.21
CA GLU A 55 17.12 47.05 -15.92
C GLU A 55 16.49 47.38 -14.56
N ALA A 56 15.18 47.23 -14.43
CA ALA A 56 14.48 47.39 -13.15
C ALA A 56 14.53 46.10 -12.30
N ASP A 57 14.28 46.24 -10.99
CA ASP A 57 14.22 45.09 -10.09
C ASP A 57 13.07 44.14 -10.49
N PRO A 58 13.30 42.81 -10.45
CA PRO A 58 12.29 41.84 -10.81
C PRO A 58 11.19 41.74 -9.74
N VAL A 59 9.96 41.48 -10.17
CA VAL A 59 8.77 41.41 -9.31
C VAL A 59 8.42 39.97 -9.00
N LEU A 60 8.15 39.64 -7.73
CA LEU A 60 7.69 38.32 -7.32
C LEU A 60 6.26 38.09 -7.80
N VAL A 61 6.04 37.02 -8.56
CA VAL A 61 4.73 36.70 -9.16
C VAL A 61 4.10 35.41 -8.62
N ASP A 62 4.90 34.44 -8.19
CA ASP A 62 4.40 33.16 -7.69
C ASP A 62 5.38 32.51 -6.70
N MET A 63 4.91 31.48 -5.98
CA MET A 63 5.71 30.62 -5.13
C MET A 63 5.36 29.16 -5.40
N ALA A 64 6.16 28.52 -6.25
CA ALA A 64 5.98 27.14 -6.66
C ALA A 64 6.37 26.18 -5.53
N SER A 65 5.56 25.15 -5.30
CA SER A 65 5.85 24.05 -4.39
C SER A 65 5.57 22.73 -5.10
N ASP A 66 6.62 21.99 -5.43
CA ASP A 66 6.49 20.73 -6.16
C ASP A 66 7.71 19.84 -5.91
N GLY A 67 7.73 18.67 -6.56
CA GLY A 67 8.95 17.88 -6.72
C GLY A 67 8.71 16.39 -6.55
N THR A 68 9.79 15.62 -6.42
CA THR A 68 9.73 14.16 -6.35
C THR A 68 10.30 13.63 -5.05
N ILE A 69 9.76 12.51 -4.57
CA ILE A 69 10.34 11.68 -3.52
C ILE A 69 10.61 10.30 -4.11
N ASN A 70 11.86 9.85 -4.00
CA ASN A 70 12.31 8.54 -4.45
C ASN A 70 12.61 7.65 -3.24
N GLY A 71 12.23 6.37 -3.33
CA GLY A 71 12.46 5.40 -2.27
C GLY A 71 12.61 3.97 -2.77
N GLU A 72 13.19 3.14 -1.91
CA GLU A 72 13.16 1.69 -2.06
C GLU A 72 11.87 1.15 -1.43
N PHE A 73 11.16 0.30 -2.16
CA PHE A 73 9.86 -0.19 -1.72
C PHE A 73 9.99 -1.14 -0.52
N HIS A 74 9.21 -0.84 0.51
CA HIS A 74 8.96 -1.70 1.67
C HIS A 74 7.45 -1.69 1.94
N TYR A 75 7.00 -2.61 2.79
CA TYR A 75 5.58 -2.74 3.12
C TYR A 75 5.02 -1.41 3.67
N PRO A 76 3.94 -0.83 3.09
CA PRO A 76 3.35 0.41 3.55
C PRO A 76 2.48 0.15 4.78
N MET A 77 3.12 0.09 5.95
CA MET A 77 2.44 -0.07 7.24
C MET A 77 1.35 0.99 7.42
N ASP A 78 0.22 0.60 7.99
CA ASP A 78 -0.86 1.54 8.27
C ASP A 78 -0.38 2.74 9.09
N LYS A 79 -0.98 3.90 8.83
CA LYS A 79 -0.60 5.20 9.41
C LYS A 79 0.85 5.65 9.14
N SER A 80 1.72 4.87 8.49
CA SER A 80 3.05 5.36 8.08
C SER A 80 2.95 6.45 7.01
N LEU A 81 3.96 7.33 6.91
CA LEU A 81 3.98 8.34 5.85
C LEU A 81 3.91 7.70 4.45
N LEU A 82 4.56 6.56 4.23
CA LEU A 82 4.46 5.83 2.95
C LEU A 82 3.01 5.42 2.64
N SER A 83 2.26 4.93 3.63
CA SER A 83 0.83 4.60 3.47
C SER A 83 -0.01 5.83 3.13
N GLU A 84 0.31 7.00 3.70
CA GLU A 84 -0.34 8.25 3.34
C GLU A 84 -0.03 8.68 1.90
N LEU A 85 1.21 8.53 1.45
CA LEU A 85 1.58 8.84 0.05
C LEU A 85 0.86 7.93 -0.95
N PHE A 86 0.69 6.64 -0.63
CA PHE A 86 -0.13 5.73 -1.45
C PHE A 86 -1.60 6.16 -1.50
N GLN A 87 -2.19 6.52 -0.36
CA GLN A 87 -3.58 7.00 -0.33
C GLN A 87 -3.75 8.32 -1.12
N SER A 88 -2.79 9.23 -0.98
CA SER A 88 -2.69 10.47 -1.77
C SER A 88 -2.59 10.19 -3.26
N ALA A 89 -1.77 9.23 -3.69
CA ALA A 89 -1.66 8.88 -5.10
C ALA A 89 -2.92 8.17 -5.63
N PHE A 90 -3.57 7.34 -4.83
CA PHE A 90 -4.78 6.62 -5.24
C PHE A 90 -6.06 7.47 -5.13
N TYR A 91 -6.00 8.68 -4.56
CA TYR A 91 -7.18 9.51 -4.30
C TYR A 91 -8.24 8.71 -3.51
N ASN A 92 -7.81 7.94 -2.52
CA ASN A 92 -8.70 7.10 -1.74
C ASN A 92 -8.06 6.66 -0.43
N ASN A 93 -8.88 6.31 0.56
CA ASN A 93 -8.40 5.70 1.80
C ASN A 93 -8.27 4.18 1.66
N TRP A 94 -7.40 3.58 2.47
CA TRP A 94 -7.38 2.13 2.61
C TRP A 94 -8.73 1.62 3.13
N GLN A 95 -9.24 0.55 2.51
CA GLN A 95 -10.30 -0.26 3.07
C GLN A 95 -9.67 -1.22 4.08
N LEU A 96 -9.69 -0.82 5.35
CA LEU A 96 -9.02 -1.51 6.44
C LEU A 96 -9.81 -2.75 6.91
N THR A 97 -9.11 -3.85 7.15
CA THR A 97 -9.60 -4.93 8.02
C THR A 97 -9.58 -4.46 9.48
N PRO A 98 -10.45 -5.01 10.36
CA PRO A 98 -10.53 -4.60 11.76
C PRO A 98 -9.17 -4.63 12.46
N GLN A 99 -8.90 -3.57 13.22
CA GLN A 99 -7.66 -3.41 13.95
C GLN A 99 -7.81 -2.48 15.15
N HIS A 100 -6.92 -2.60 16.12
CA HIS A 100 -6.69 -1.65 17.19
C HIS A 100 -5.19 -1.36 17.27
N ASP A 101 -4.82 -0.11 17.48
CA ASP A 101 -3.43 0.32 17.54
C ASP A 101 -3.30 1.44 18.57
N ASN A 102 -2.45 1.23 19.56
CA ASN A 102 -2.17 2.24 20.58
C ASN A 102 -1.42 3.45 20.00
N ASP A 103 -0.82 3.32 18.80
CA ASP A 103 -0.31 4.40 17.96
C ASP A 103 0.43 5.48 18.78
N GLY A 104 1.46 5.09 19.52
CA GLY A 104 2.31 6.03 20.27
C GLY A 104 1.80 6.46 21.64
N ASN A 105 0.59 6.07 22.06
CA ASN A 105 0.08 6.32 23.41
C ASN A 105 -0.37 5.01 24.08
N ALA A 106 0.26 4.65 25.20
CA ALA A 106 -0.01 3.38 25.88
C ALA A 106 -1.44 3.32 26.43
N GLY A 107 -2.10 2.17 26.31
CA GLY A 107 -3.40 1.92 26.94
C GLY A 107 -4.58 2.74 26.42
N VAL A 108 -4.56 3.19 25.16
CA VAL A 108 -5.67 4.00 24.59
C VAL A 108 -6.67 3.20 23.77
N SER A 109 -6.19 2.31 22.91
CA SER A 109 -6.99 1.50 22.00
C SER A 109 -7.10 0.07 22.51
N ILE A 110 -5.97 -0.46 22.99
CA ILE A 110 -5.83 -1.75 23.64
C ILE A 110 -5.47 -1.48 25.10
N LEU A 111 -6.35 -1.84 26.01
CA LEU A 111 -6.31 -1.40 27.39
C LEU A 111 -5.57 -2.39 28.30
N SER A 112 -5.88 -3.68 28.18
CA SER A 112 -5.28 -4.73 29.00
C SER A 112 -5.36 -6.11 28.35
N VAL A 113 -4.52 -7.03 28.82
CA VAL A 113 -4.61 -8.47 28.57
C VAL A 113 -4.77 -9.20 29.91
N ASP A 114 -5.80 -10.04 30.04
CA ASP A 114 -6.03 -10.94 31.18
C ASP A 114 -5.73 -12.38 30.74
N ALA A 115 -4.74 -13.00 31.37
CA ALA A 115 -4.29 -14.35 31.08
C ALA A 115 -5.28 -15.42 31.56
N ALA A 116 -5.96 -15.19 32.68
CA ALA A 116 -6.88 -16.15 33.28
C ALA A 116 -8.13 -16.34 32.42
N THR A 117 -8.66 -15.24 31.87
CA THR A 117 -9.83 -15.28 30.98
C THR A 117 -9.47 -15.29 29.51
N ARG A 118 -8.19 -15.08 29.16
CA ARG A 118 -7.69 -14.88 27.79
C ARG A 118 -8.36 -13.70 27.08
N THR A 119 -8.71 -12.66 27.83
CA THR A 119 -9.45 -11.51 27.33
C THR A 119 -8.51 -10.34 27.07
N ILE A 120 -8.62 -9.74 25.89
CA ILE A 120 -8.04 -8.43 25.60
C ILE A 120 -9.15 -7.40 25.70
N THR A 121 -8.96 -6.39 26.54
CA THR A 121 -9.89 -5.27 26.70
C THR A 121 -9.54 -4.17 25.69
N LEU A 122 -10.55 -3.64 25.01
CA LEU A 122 -10.43 -2.69 23.91
C LEU A 122 -11.30 -1.45 24.18
N ALA A 123 -10.88 -0.31 23.66
CA ALA A 123 -11.77 0.84 23.51
C ALA A 123 -12.75 0.60 22.35
N ASP A 124 -13.98 1.10 22.47
CA ASP A 124 -14.90 1.17 21.33
C ASP A 124 -14.59 2.45 20.53
N GLU A 125 -14.03 2.29 19.33
CA GLU A 125 -13.60 3.40 18.49
C GLU A 125 -14.53 3.66 17.29
N THR A 126 -15.73 3.05 17.28
CA THR A 126 -16.68 3.14 16.15
C THR A 126 -17.03 4.59 15.78
N GLY A 127 -17.08 5.49 16.77
CA GLY A 127 -17.37 6.92 16.56
C GLY A 127 -16.21 7.77 16.04
N SER A 128 -14.99 7.23 16.01
CA SER A 128 -13.75 7.96 15.67
C SER A 128 -13.11 7.45 14.37
N GLY A 129 -13.87 6.70 13.55
CA GLY A 129 -13.34 6.03 12.35
C GLY A 129 -12.50 4.78 12.65
N GLY A 130 -12.52 4.29 13.90
CA GLY A 130 -11.89 3.03 14.31
C GLY A 130 -12.89 1.87 14.34
N PHE A 131 -12.59 0.86 15.17
CA PHE A 131 -13.36 -0.38 15.25
C PHE A 131 -13.87 -0.61 16.68
N ALA A 132 -14.93 -1.42 16.82
CA ALA A 132 -15.31 -2.01 18.09
C ALA A 132 -14.80 -3.46 18.16
N GLY A 133 -14.78 -4.05 19.36
CA GLY A 133 -14.54 -5.48 19.52
C GLY A 133 -15.54 -6.35 18.72
N THR A 134 -16.76 -5.86 18.45
CA THR A 134 -17.74 -6.56 17.61
C THR A 134 -17.37 -6.64 16.13
N SER A 135 -16.41 -5.82 15.66
CA SER A 135 -15.88 -5.92 14.29
C SER A 135 -15.03 -7.17 14.07
N TYR A 136 -14.56 -7.81 15.14
CA TYR A 136 -13.81 -9.07 15.07
C TYR A 136 -14.75 -10.26 15.10
N ILE A 137 -14.74 -11.13 14.09
CA ILE A 137 -15.76 -12.19 14.01
C ILE A 137 -15.37 -13.41 14.86
N SER A 138 -16.15 -13.63 15.92
CA SER A 138 -16.04 -14.77 16.84
C SER A 138 -15.88 -16.11 16.13
N ASN A 139 -14.93 -16.94 16.60
CA ASN A 139 -14.56 -18.24 16.03
C ASN A 139 -14.11 -18.21 14.56
N ARG A 140 -13.79 -17.04 14.00
CA ARG A 140 -13.43 -16.88 12.58
C ARG A 140 -12.15 -16.09 12.38
N HIS A 141 -12.03 -14.87 12.89
CA HIS A 141 -10.86 -14.05 12.57
C HIS A 141 -9.54 -14.60 13.15
N LEU A 142 -8.50 -14.56 12.32
CA LEU A 142 -7.10 -14.69 12.73
C LEU A 142 -6.53 -13.29 12.95
N LEU A 143 -5.88 -13.10 14.09
CA LEU A 143 -5.32 -11.82 14.50
C LEU A 143 -3.80 -11.91 14.56
N LEU A 144 -3.11 -10.89 14.08
CA LEU A 144 -1.71 -10.65 14.42
C LEU A 144 -1.67 -9.70 15.62
N LEU A 145 -1.12 -10.18 16.73
CA LEU A 145 -0.74 -9.38 17.89
C LEU A 145 0.73 -9.00 17.77
N SER A 146 1.06 -7.71 17.90
CA SER A 146 2.42 -7.23 17.78
C SER A 146 2.67 -6.01 18.66
N GLY A 147 3.90 -5.84 19.16
CA GLY A 147 4.30 -4.67 19.93
C GLY A 147 3.80 -4.65 21.38
N PHE A 148 3.31 -5.78 21.88
CA PHE A 148 3.04 -6.00 23.31
C PHE A 148 4.33 -6.19 24.08
N GLY A 149 4.35 -5.79 25.35
CA GLY A 149 5.53 -5.88 26.22
C GLY A 149 5.81 -7.31 26.64
N GLU A 150 4.75 -8.10 26.86
CA GLU A 150 4.88 -9.52 27.15
C GLU A 150 5.10 -10.33 25.87
N ALA A 151 6.19 -11.12 25.85
CA ALA A 151 6.52 -11.94 24.68
C ALA A 151 5.40 -12.92 24.32
N ALA A 152 4.67 -13.43 25.33
CA ALA A 152 3.53 -14.33 25.15
C ALA A 152 2.33 -13.67 24.47
N ASN A 153 2.26 -12.33 24.43
CA ASN A 153 1.15 -11.58 23.83
C ASN A 153 1.42 -11.17 22.37
N ASN A 154 2.44 -11.75 21.73
CA ASN A 154 2.81 -11.45 20.36
C ASN A 154 2.72 -12.70 19.46
N GLY A 155 2.25 -12.55 18.23
CA GLY A 155 2.12 -13.63 17.25
C GLY A 155 0.72 -13.73 16.64
N VAL A 156 0.50 -14.78 15.85
CA VAL A 156 -0.80 -15.04 15.23
C VAL A 156 -1.68 -15.88 16.14
N VAL A 157 -2.90 -15.41 16.37
CA VAL A 157 -3.90 -16.02 17.25
C VAL A 157 -5.24 -16.13 16.54
N SER A 158 -6.20 -16.87 17.12
CA SER A 158 -7.61 -16.81 16.69
C SER A 158 -8.50 -16.34 17.83
N ILE A 159 -9.58 -15.66 17.43
CA ILE A 159 -10.62 -15.20 18.34
C ILE A 159 -11.62 -16.32 18.64
N GLY A 160 -12.00 -16.45 19.91
CA GLY A 160 -13.10 -17.30 20.35
C GLY A 160 -14.42 -16.55 20.41
N SER A 161 -14.45 -15.44 21.16
CA SER A 161 -15.65 -14.59 21.31
C SER A 161 -15.29 -13.10 21.33
N ASN A 162 -16.30 -12.25 21.20
CA ASN A 162 -16.18 -10.81 21.19
C ASN A 162 -17.31 -10.13 21.98
N SER A 163 -17.07 -8.87 22.34
CA SER A 163 -18.07 -7.90 22.80
C SER A 163 -17.72 -6.53 22.18
N ALA A 164 -18.47 -5.47 22.50
CA ALA A 164 -18.11 -4.13 22.01
C ALA A 164 -16.73 -3.67 22.48
N THR A 165 -16.30 -4.08 23.68
CA THR A 165 -15.09 -3.59 24.36
C THR A 165 -14.11 -4.70 24.70
N SER A 166 -14.28 -5.90 24.15
CA SER A 166 -13.34 -7.01 24.41
C SER A 166 -13.33 -8.07 23.31
N ILE A 167 -12.21 -8.75 23.23
CA ILE A 167 -12.06 -10.00 22.47
C ILE A 167 -11.49 -11.07 23.40
N THR A 168 -11.99 -12.29 23.29
CA THR A 168 -11.46 -13.45 24.03
C THR A 168 -10.78 -14.39 23.06
N LEU A 169 -9.53 -14.74 23.35
CA LEU A 169 -8.70 -15.59 22.49
C LEU A 169 -9.05 -17.06 22.68
N ASN A 170 -8.86 -17.85 21.62
CA ASN A 170 -9.06 -19.30 21.69
C ASN A 170 -8.03 -20.00 22.58
N THR A 171 -8.35 -21.23 23.01
CA THR A 171 -7.61 -21.98 24.03
C THR A 171 -6.19 -22.39 23.64
N TRP A 172 -5.88 -22.45 22.35
CA TRP A 172 -4.55 -22.76 21.80
C TRP A 172 -3.51 -21.65 22.01
N PHE A 173 -3.92 -20.47 22.52
CA PHE A 173 -3.04 -19.38 22.86
C PHE A 173 -3.07 -19.13 24.37
N SER A 174 -1.90 -18.92 24.95
CA SER A 174 -1.73 -18.66 26.38
C SER A 174 -1.11 -17.27 26.55
N PRO A 175 -1.95 -16.22 26.68
CA PRO A 175 -1.45 -14.88 26.94
C PRO A 175 -0.83 -14.77 28.34
N ALA A 176 -0.08 -13.70 28.56
CA ALA A 176 0.36 -13.25 29.88
C ALA A 176 -0.40 -11.99 30.30
N ASP A 177 -0.55 -11.79 31.60
CA ASP A 177 -1.21 -10.60 32.13
C ASP A 177 -0.43 -9.34 31.74
N GLU A 178 -1.14 -8.35 31.21
CA GLU A 178 -0.55 -7.09 30.80
C GLU A 178 -1.54 -5.95 31.09
N ALA A 179 -1.45 -5.40 32.30
CA ALA A 179 -2.37 -4.37 32.81
C ALA A 179 -2.15 -2.99 32.18
N THR A 180 -0.97 -2.74 31.60
CA THR A 180 -0.66 -1.51 30.88
C THR A 180 -0.02 -1.88 29.56
N VAL A 181 -0.84 -1.92 28.51
CA VAL A 181 -0.39 -2.32 27.18
C VAL A 181 0.43 -1.18 26.53
N PRO A 182 1.64 -1.45 26.01
CA PRO A 182 2.53 -0.44 25.44
C PRO A 182 1.94 0.39 24.29
N ALA A 183 2.55 1.54 24.06
CA ALA A 183 2.26 2.45 22.95
C ALA A 183 2.48 1.82 21.55
N THR A 184 3.25 0.74 21.47
CA THR A 184 3.57 0.01 20.24
C THR A 184 2.61 -1.12 19.93
N ALA A 185 1.69 -1.44 20.85
CA ALA A 185 0.82 -2.59 20.71
C ALA A 185 -0.23 -2.39 19.61
N ARG A 186 -0.38 -3.42 18.79
CA ARG A 186 -1.32 -3.47 17.67
C ARG A 186 -1.94 -4.85 17.54
N ILE A 187 -3.23 -4.85 17.26
CA ILE A 187 -4.04 -6.02 16.92
C ILE A 187 -4.56 -5.81 15.51
N LYS A 188 -4.34 -6.76 14.61
CA LYS A 188 -4.78 -6.67 13.21
C LYS A 188 -5.44 -7.96 12.75
N VAL A 189 -6.61 -7.90 12.15
CA VAL A 189 -7.19 -9.04 11.43
C VAL A 189 -6.36 -9.30 10.16
N VAL A 190 -5.81 -10.51 10.05
CA VAL A 190 -4.93 -10.94 8.95
C VAL A 190 -5.47 -12.13 8.16
N GLY A 191 -6.60 -12.69 8.59
CA GLY A 191 -7.19 -13.84 7.93
C GLY A 191 -8.39 -14.40 8.65
N VAL A 192 -8.82 -15.58 8.21
CA VAL A 192 -9.88 -16.38 8.83
C VAL A 192 -9.44 -17.83 9.03
N LEU A 193 -9.89 -18.40 10.13
CA LEU A 193 -9.89 -19.81 10.44
C LEU A 193 -11.25 -20.39 10.00
N CYS A 194 -11.21 -21.33 9.06
CA CYS A 194 -12.40 -21.99 8.55
C CYS A 194 -12.95 -23.01 9.55
N THR A 195 -14.21 -23.43 9.37
CA THR A 195 -14.75 -24.58 10.12
C THR A 195 -13.98 -25.85 9.74
N ALA A 196 -13.67 -26.68 10.73
CA ALA A 196 -13.03 -27.97 10.50
C ALA A 196 -13.85 -28.83 9.54
N ASP A 197 -13.17 -29.57 8.66
CA ASP A 197 -13.75 -30.55 7.72
C ASP A 197 -14.76 -29.99 6.70
N ASP A 198 -14.83 -28.66 6.55
CA ASP A 198 -15.99 -28.04 5.89
C ASP A 198 -15.70 -27.44 4.51
N ILE A 199 -14.46 -27.00 4.26
CA ILE A 199 -14.10 -26.32 3.01
C ILE A 199 -13.69 -27.33 1.95
N ALA A 200 -14.14 -27.12 0.72
CA ALA A 200 -13.68 -27.85 -0.46
C ALA A 200 -13.22 -26.88 -1.56
N ALA A 201 -12.09 -27.18 -2.19
CA ALA A 201 -11.73 -26.61 -3.47
C ALA A 201 -12.64 -27.20 -4.56
N THR A 202 -13.15 -26.33 -5.42
CA THR A 202 -14.00 -26.67 -6.58
C THR A 202 -13.31 -26.20 -7.86
N THR A 203 -13.89 -26.47 -9.02
CA THR A 203 -13.33 -26.00 -10.30
C THR A 203 -13.31 -24.48 -10.45
N THR A 204 -14.13 -23.75 -9.69
CA THR A 204 -14.28 -22.29 -9.80
C THR A 204 -13.87 -21.54 -8.53
N GLY A 205 -13.41 -22.23 -7.48
CA GLY A 205 -12.96 -21.58 -6.25
C GLY A 205 -13.16 -22.45 -5.02
N LEU A 206 -13.76 -21.90 -3.96
CA LEU A 206 -14.01 -22.60 -2.71
C LEU A 206 -15.51 -22.75 -2.46
N ALA A 207 -15.89 -23.88 -1.86
CA ALA A 207 -17.24 -24.12 -1.35
C ALA A 207 -17.18 -24.58 0.11
N SER A 208 -18.29 -24.42 0.82
CA SER A 208 -18.43 -24.82 2.23
C SER A 208 -19.84 -25.32 2.51
N THR A 209 -20.02 -26.17 3.52
CA THR A 209 -21.34 -26.62 3.97
C THR A 209 -21.85 -25.75 5.13
N ALA A 210 -21.05 -25.58 6.18
CA ALA A 210 -21.40 -24.91 7.44
C ALA A 210 -20.82 -23.49 7.55
N PHE A 211 -19.59 -23.27 7.12
CA PHE A 211 -18.92 -21.97 7.08
C PHE A 211 -19.67 -20.98 6.18
N SER A 212 -19.56 -19.69 6.47
CA SER A 212 -20.13 -18.64 5.64
C SER A 212 -19.03 -17.68 5.21
N PHE A 213 -18.89 -17.44 3.90
CA PHE A 213 -17.96 -16.43 3.37
C PHE A 213 -18.53 -15.00 3.45
N THR A 214 -19.85 -14.85 3.66
CA THR A 214 -20.47 -13.55 3.91
C THR A 214 -20.21 -13.10 5.34
N GLY A 215 -20.18 -11.79 5.56
CA GLY A 215 -19.93 -11.20 6.88
C GLY A 215 -18.46 -11.05 7.24
N LEU A 216 -17.53 -11.73 6.54
CA LEU A 216 -16.07 -11.72 6.80
C LEU A 216 -15.34 -10.42 6.45
N GLY A 217 -16.06 -9.40 5.98
CA GLY A 217 -15.44 -8.17 5.47
C GLY A 217 -14.73 -8.30 4.12
N LEU A 218 -14.68 -9.50 3.52
CA LEU A 218 -14.13 -9.76 2.19
C LEU A 218 -14.79 -8.89 1.10
N LYS A 219 -14.05 -8.59 0.05
CA LYS A 219 -14.52 -7.77 -1.08
C LYS A 219 -14.25 -8.46 -2.41
N VAL A 220 -15.18 -8.33 -3.36
CA VAL A 220 -14.95 -8.76 -4.75
C VAL A 220 -13.77 -7.97 -5.32
N GLY A 221 -12.83 -8.67 -5.94
CA GLY A 221 -11.56 -8.14 -6.45
C GLY A 221 -10.38 -8.27 -5.48
N GLN A 222 -10.61 -8.58 -4.20
CA GLN A 222 -9.57 -8.76 -3.19
C GLN A 222 -8.75 -10.03 -3.46
N TRP A 223 -7.45 -9.95 -3.20
CA TRP A 223 -6.60 -11.13 -3.18
C TRP A 223 -6.67 -11.86 -1.83
N ILE A 224 -6.59 -13.18 -1.88
CA ILE A 224 -6.44 -14.03 -0.70
C ILE A 224 -5.30 -15.02 -0.91
N LYS A 225 -4.69 -15.47 0.17
CA LYS A 225 -3.74 -16.59 0.18
C LYS A 225 -4.35 -17.75 0.94
N ILE A 226 -4.48 -18.90 0.28
CA ILE A 226 -5.06 -20.10 0.89
C ILE A 226 -3.95 -20.93 1.55
N GLY A 227 -4.26 -21.48 2.72
CA GLY A 227 -3.42 -22.42 3.44
C GLY A 227 -2.39 -21.75 4.36
N GLY A 228 -2.05 -22.44 5.44
CA GLY A 228 -0.89 -22.14 6.28
C GLY A 228 0.31 -23.05 5.99
N THR A 229 1.30 -22.98 6.87
CA THR A 229 2.50 -23.82 6.92
C THR A 229 2.20 -25.22 7.48
N ASP A 230 1.30 -25.30 8.45
CA ASP A 230 0.87 -26.56 9.08
C ASP A 230 0.01 -27.39 8.11
N PRO A 231 0.30 -28.69 7.89
CA PRO A 231 -0.54 -29.61 7.11
C PRO A 231 -2.04 -29.62 7.50
N ALA A 232 -2.36 -29.42 8.79
CA ALA A 232 -3.74 -29.36 9.27
C ALA A 232 -4.47 -28.07 8.87
N SER A 233 -3.74 -27.07 8.37
CA SER A 233 -4.24 -25.74 8.00
C SER A 233 -4.31 -25.48 6.49
N ARG A 234 -4.04 -26.49 5.65
CA ARG A 234 -3.87 -26.34 4.20
C ARG A 234 -4.36 -27.56 3.40
N PHE A 235 -4.75 -27.36 2.14
CA PHE A 235 -5.02 -28.46 1.22
C PHE A 235 -3.79 -29.35 1.01
N ALA A 236 -4.01 -30.63 0.68
CA ALA A 236 -2.94 -31.57 0.39
C ALA A 236 -2.36 -31.30 -1.00
N ASN A 237 -3.21 -30.93 -1.97
CA ASN A 237 -2.74 -30.41 -3.24
C ASN A 237 -2.10 -29.03 -3.04
N ALA A 238 -0.80 -28.93 -3.31
CA ALA A 238 -0.06 -27.68 -3.19
C ALA A 238 -0.65 -26.55 -4.06
N ALA A 239 -1.22 -26.86 -5.23
CA ALA A 239 -1.81 -25.86 -6.12
C ALA A 239 -3.06 -25.19 -5.51
N ASN A 240 -3.75 -25.87 -4.60
CA ASN A 240 -4.93 -25.33 -3.91
C ASN A 240 -4.56 -24.35 -2.78
N ASN A 241 -3.28 -24.24 -2.41
CA ASN A 241 -2.78 -23.35 -1.35
C ASN A 241 -2.15 -22.07 -1.90
N GLY A 242 -2.61 -21.61 -3.06
CA GLY A 242 -2.02 -20.47 -3.78
C GLY A 242 -2.62 -19.11 -3.43
N TRP A 243 -2.10 -18.10 -4.11
CA TRP A 243 -2.69 -16.77 -4.20
C TRP A 243 -3.78 -16.81 -5.26
N VAL A 244 -4.96 -16.31 -4.92
CA VAL A 244 -6.14 -16.28 -5.80
C VAL A 244 -6.92 -15.00 -5.54
N ARG A 245 -7.73 -14.57 -6.51
CA ARG A 245 -8.52 -13.34 -6.39
C ARG A 245 -10.01 -13.66 -6.40
N ILE A 246 -10.75 -12.97 -5.56
CA ILE A 246 -12.20 -13.14 -5.39
C ILE A 246 -12.94 -12.48 -6.56
N THR A 247 -13.81 -13.22 -7.23
CA THR A 247 -14.70 -12.67 -8.28
C THR A 247 -16.17 -12.63 -7.86
N ALA A 248 -16.60 -13.48 -6.93
CA ALA A 248 -17.93 -13.40 -6.33
C ALA A 248 -17.94 -13.98 -4.92
N ILE A 249 -18.81 -13.45 -4.06
CA ILE A 249 -18.97 -13.89 -2.67
C ILE A 249 -20.44 -14.29 -2.48
N ALA A 250 -20.67 -15.55 -2.13
CA ALA A 250 -21.93 -16.06 -1.63
C ALA A 250 -21.73 -16.68 -0.25
N ALA A 251 -22.80 -16.95 0.49
CA ALA A 251 -22.67 -17.54 1.83
C ALA A 251 -21.83 -18.83 1.80
N LYS A 252 -22.09 -19.73 0.84
CA LYS A 252 -21.48 -21.07 0.79
C LYS A 252 -20.48 -21.28 -0.35
N ALA A 253 -20.18 -20.23 -1.11
CA ALA A 253 -19.27 -20.30 -2.23
C ALA A 253 -18.47 -19.00 -2.36
N LEU A 254 -17.17 -19.16 -2.56
CA LEU A 254 -16.26 -18.08 -2.93
C LEU A 254 -15.74 -18.39 -4.33
N THR A 255 -16.22 -17.62 -5.32
CA THR A 255 -15.78 -17.78 -6.70
C THR A 255 -14.46 -17.04 -6.87
N LEU A 256 -13.49 -17.71 -7.50
CA LEU A 256 -12.10 -17.28 -7.60
C LEU A 256 -11.62 -17.30 -9.04
N ASP A 257 -10.67 -16.42 -9.36
CA ASP A 257 -9.85 -16.47 -10.57
C ASP A 257 -8.35 -16.46 -10.22
N ASN A 258 -7.50 -16.40 -11.24
CA ASN A 258 -6.03 -16.53 -11.09
C ASN A 258 -5.64 -17.85 -10.40
N LEU A 259 -6.41 -18.92 -10.65
CA LEU A 259 -6.18 -20.23 -10.05
C LEU A 259 -4.80 -20.77 -10.48
N PRO A 260 -3.94 -21.18 -9.54
CA PRO A 260 -2.63 -21.76 -9.87
C PRO A 260 -2.75 -22.96 -10.82
N VAL A 261 -1.73 -23.13 -11.67
CA VAL A 261 -1.62 -24.32 -12.52
C VAL A 261 -1.62 -25.58 -11.64
N GLY A 262 -2.50 -26.53 -11.96
CA GLY A 262 -2.71 -27.75 -11.17
C GLY A 262 -3.81 -27.65 -10.11
N TRP A 263 -4.54 -26.53 -10.04
CA TRP A 263 -5.75 -26.41 -9.23
C TRP A 263 -6.75 -27.52 -9.55
N ALA A 264 -7.28 -28.18 -8.52
CA ALA A 264 -8.18 -29.31 -8.68
C ALA A 264 -9.16 -29.42 -7.52
N ALA A 265 -10.29 -30.08 -7.76
CA ALA A 265 -11.28 -30.32 -6.72
C ALA A 265 -10.70 -31.18 -5.58
N GLU A 266 -10.87 -30.74 -4.34
CA GLU A 266 -10.35 -31.41 -3.14
C GLU A 266 -11.18 -31.02 -1.92
N ALA A 267 -11.58 -31.99 -1.10
CA ALA A 267 -12.16 -31.71 0.22
C ALA A 267 -11.06 -31.56 1.29
N ALA A 268 -11.20 -30.59 2.19
CA ALA A 268 -10.27 -30.38 3.30
C ALA A 268 -10.54 -31.31 4.50
N THR A 269 -10.83 -32.59 4.26
CA THR A 269 -11.13 -33.58 5.31
C THR A 269 -9.98 -33.72 6.30
N GLY A 270 -10.27 -33.64 7.59
CA GLY A 270 -9.34 -33.66 8.72
C GLY A 270 -8.66 -32.32 8.98
N LYS A 271 -9.13 -31.21 8.41
CA LYS A 271 -8.38 -29.94 8.36
C LYS A 271 -9.21 -28.73 8.75
N THR A 272 -8.54 -27.76 9.36
CA THR A 272 -9.08 -26.45 9.69
C THR A 272 -8.32 -25.39 8.90
N LEU A 273 -8.78 -25.13 7.67
CA LEU A 273 -8.03 -24.26 6.75
C LEU A 273 -7.89 -22.83 7.27
N ARG A 274 -6.74 -22.22 6.94
CA ARG A 274 -6.51 -20.79 7.10
C ARG A 274 -6.57 -20.09 5.75
N ILE A 275 -7.21 -18.94 5.70
CA ILE A 275 -7.22 -18.05 4.53
C ILE A 275 -6.73 -16.68 4.99
N TRP A 276 -5.67 -16.18 4.35
CA TRP A 276 -5.08 -14.87 4.66
C TRP A 276 -5.59 -13.81 3.70
N PHE A 277 -5.83 -12.61 4.23
CA PHE A 277 -6.27 -11.43 3.50
C PHE A 277 -5.84 -10.17 4.25
N GLY A 278 -5.92 -9.02 3.58
CA GLY A 278 -5.59 -7.75 4.23
C GLY A 278 -6.32 -6.57 3.60
N ASP A 279 -5.74 -5.38 3.75
CA ASP A 279 -6.38 -4.13 3.35
C ASP A 279 -6.30 -3.94 1.83
N ILE A 280 -7.26 -3.21 1.28
CA ILE A 280 -7.35 -2.92 -0.15
C ILE A 280 -7.34 -1.42 -0.38
N LEU A 281 -6.65 -0.96 -1.41
CA LEU A 281 -6.68 0.40 -1.92
C LEU A 281 -7.01 0.39 -3.40
N ARG A 282 -8.00 1.18 -3.82
CA ARG A 282 -8.42 1.36 -5.22
C ARG A 282 -8.41 2.82 -5.58
N ASN A 283 -8.10 3.12 -6.84
CA ASN A 283 -8.15 4.51 -7.28
C ASN A 283 -9.57 5.07 -7.12
N GLY A 284 -9.69 6.26 -6.55
CA GLY A 284 -10.95 6.91 -6.19
C GLY A 284 -10.96 8.40 -6.55
N THR A 285 -11.73 9.17 -5.79
CA THR A 285 -11.92 10.63 -5.98
C THR A 285 -11.68 11.44 -4.71
N THR A 286 -11.22 10.81 -3.63
CA THR A 286 -10.90 11.48 -2.37
C THR A 286 -9.46 12.00 -2.41
N GLN A 287 -9.29 13.26 -2.80
CA GLN A 287 -7.99 13.90 -2.75
C GLN A 287 -7.47 13.96 -1.30
N ILE A 288 -6.22 13.58 -1.11
CA ILE A 288 -5.55 13.60 0.20
C ILE A 288 -4.28 14.41 0.05
N SER A 289 -4.19 15.50 0.82
CA SER A 289 -3.01 16.34 0.92
C SER A 289 -2.19 16.01 2.17
N THR A 290 -0.91 16.33 2.11
CA THR A 290 0.04 16.13 3.20
C THR A 290 0.87 17.40 3.39
N THR A 291 1.20 17.71 4.64
CA THR A 291 2.29 18.64 4.92
C THR A 291 3.58 17.84 4.97
N LEU A 292 4.56 18.20 4.15
CA LEU A 292 5.91 17.65 4.16
C LEU A 292 6.89 18.64 4.79
N GLU A 293 7.82 18.14 5.59
CA GLU A 293 8.92 18.91 6.18
C GLU A 293 10.26 18.26 5.82
N ARG A 294 11.14 19.06 5.23
CA ARG A 294 12.55 18.71 5.04
C ARG A 294 13.39 19.41 6.08
N GLY A 295 14.16 18.63 6.82
CA GLY A 295 15.06 19.11 7.86
C GLY A 295 16.53 18.85 7.51
N PHE A 296 17.34 19.90 7.50
CA PHE A 296 18.78 19.86 7.18
C PHE A 296 19.61 19.71 8.47
N MET A 297 19.71 18.48 8.97
CA MET A 297 20.23 18.21 10.31
C MET A 297 21.75 18.41 10.44
N GLY A 298 22.44 18.58 9.31
CA GLY A 298 23.90 18.81 9.25
C GLY A 298 24.36 20.19 9.72
N GLN A 299 23.46 21.17 9.76
CA GLN A 299 23.78 22.55 10.08
C GLN A 299 23.96 22.77 11.58
N ALA A 300 24.68 23.83 11.97
CA ALA A 300 24.86 24.18 13.39
C ALA A 300 23.52 24.49 14.08
N VAL A 301 22.64 25.19 13.36
CA VAL A 301 21.21 25.32 13.66
C VAL A 301 20.48 24.72 12.48
N PRO A 302 19.76 23.60 12.64
CA PRO A 302 19.04 22.97 11.53
C PRO A 302 17.99 23.89 10.93
N THR A 303 17.97 23.97 9.61
CA THR A 303 16.90 24.61 8.85
C THR A 303 15.83 23.57 8.48
N TYR A 304 14.58 23.99 8.50
CA TYR A 304 13.40 23.23 8.12
C TYR A 304 12.64 23.98 7.02
N ILE A 305 12.28 23.27 5.96
CA ILE A 305 11.42 23.79 4.89
C ILE A 305 10.12 23.00 4.95
N ARG A 306 9.00 23.72 5.07
CA ARG A 306 7.67 23.15 5.24
C ARG A 306 6.87 23.37 3.96
N GLN A 307 6.20 22.34 3.50
CA GLN A 307 5.43 22.32 2.27
C GLN A 307 4.04 21.76 2.58
N PRO A 308 3.07 22.63 2.91
CA PRO A 308 1.68 22.21 3.08
C PRO A 308 1.02 21.97 1.72
N GLY A 309 -0.13 21.29 1.71
CA GLY A 309 -0.94 21.05 0.53
C GLY A 309 -0.30 20.12 -0.49
N MET A 310 0.68 19.29 -0.11
CA MET A 310 1.36 18.39 -1.05
C MET A 310 0.47 17.20 -1.38
N VAL A 311 0.05 17.12 -2.65
CA VAL A 311 -0.75 16.03 -3.22
C VAL A 311 0.12 15.21 -4.17
N ALA A 312 0.10 13.88 -4.03
CA ALA A 312 0.81 12.99 -4.93
C ALA A 312 0.08 12.91 -6.29
N GLY A 313 0.52 13.74 -7.24
CA GLY A 313 0.00 13.78 -8.61
C GLY A 313 0.38 12.57 -9.46
N GLN A 314 1.50 11.91 -9.15
CA GLN A 314 1.91 10.68 -9.81
C GLN A 314 2.58 9.69 -8.85
N LEU A 315 2.28 8.41 -9.02
CA LEU A 315 2.99 7.27 -8.43
C LEU A 315 3.59 6.42 -9.55
N GLN A 316 4.85 6.02 -9.36
CA GLN A 316 5.50 4.99 -10.15
C GLN A 316 6.05 3.90 -9.23
N VAL A 317 5.80 2.63 -9.57
CA VAL A 317 6.38 1.45 -8.90
C VAL A 317 7.09 0.60 -9.94
N THR A 318 8.36 0.28 -9.70
CA THR A 318 9.19 -0.43 -10.68
C THR A 318 9.73 -1.74 -10.12
N PHE A 319 9.56 -2.79 -10.92
CA PHE A 319 9.99 -4.16 -10.68
C PHE A 319 10.98 -4.55 -11.77
N THR A 320 12.27 -4.55 -11.46
CA THR A 320 13.31 -4.92 -12.42
C THR A 320 14.07 -6.14 -11.94
N ALA A 321 14.23 -7.15 -12.79
CA ALA A 321 14.97 -8.36 -12.46
C ALA A 321 16.38 -8.02 -11.93
N LYS A 322 16.80 -8.73 -10.88
CA LYS A 322 18.07 -8.52 -10.16
C LYS A 322 18.24 -7.16 -9.48
N GLN A 323 17.16 -6.39 -9.33
CA GLN A 323 17.18 -5.11 -8.63
C GLN A 323 16.18 -5.07 -7.46
N LYS A 324 16.36 -4.09 -6.59
CA LYS A 324 15.40 -3.73 -5.55
C LYS A 324 14.16 -3.13 -6.21
N LEU A 325 13.01 -3.28 -5.57
CA LEU A 325 11.80 -2.58 -5.96
C LEU A 325 11.94 -1.10 -5.61
N THR A 326 11.52 -0.21 -6.50
CA THR A 326 11.58 1.24 -6.29
C THR A 326 10.20 1.88 -6.39
N THR A 327 10.03 2.99 -5.68
CA THR A 327 8.85 3.85 -5.74
C THR A 327 9.26 5.29 -5.94
N GLN A 328 8.51 5.99 -6.77
CA GLN A 328 8.61 7.42 -6.94
C GLN A 328 7.22 8.05 -6.80
N PHE A 329 7.16 9.14 -6.03
CA PHE A 329 6.00 9.99 -5.93
C PHE A 329 6.36 11.37 -6.45
N THR A 330 5.55 11.91 -7.35
CA THR A 330 5.66 13.29 -7.84
C THR A 330 4.53 14.10 -7.26
N PHE A 331 4.86 15.24 -6.67
CA PHE A 331 3.94 16.09 -5.95
C PHE A 331 3.73 17.41 -6.65
N GLN A 332 2.52 17.93 -6.48
CA GLN A 332 2.20 19.35 -6.61
C GLN A 332 1.65 19.80 -5.26
N GLY A 333 2.11 20.97 -4.84
CA GLY A 333 1.78 21.55 -3.55
C GLY A 333 1.10 22.90 -3.69
N MET A 334 0.50 23.32 -2.58
CA MET A 334 0.11 24.70 -2.37
C MET A 334 1.31 25.53 -1.93
N ALA A 335 1.09 26.83 -1.67
CA ALA A 335 2.12 27.76 -1.21
C ALA A 335 3.01 27.15 -0.11
N GLY A 336 4.29 26.93 -0.44
CA GLY A 336 5.30 26.45 0.50
C GLY A 336 5.64 27.51 1.53
N ALA A 337 6.10 27.11 2.72
CA ALA A 337 6.68 28.06 3.67
C ALA A 337 8.19 28.19 3.45
N GLY A 338 8.71 29.40 3.61
CA GLY A 338 10.14 29.66 3.61
C GLY A 338 10.90 28.91 4.72
N PRO A 339 12.24 29.00 4.72
CA PRO A 339 13.08 28.31 5.70
C PRO A 339 12.78 28.79 7.13
N SER A 340 12.76 27.85 8.08
CA SER A 340 12.59 28.10 9.51
C SER A 340 13.64 27.34 10.32
N THR A 341 14.02 27.85 11.48
CA THR A 341 14.88 27.13 12.44
C THR A 341 14.09 26.33 13.46
N VAL A 342 12.76 26.39 13.39
CA VAL A 342 11.84 25.65 14.25
C VAL A 342 11.26 24.50 13.44
N ALA A 343 11.23 23.29 14.01
CA ALA A 343 10.56 22.14 13.40
C ALA A 343 9.05 22.18 13.67
N LEU A 344 8.24 21.58 12.79
CA LEU A 344 6.82 21.30 13.06
C LEU A 344 6.66 20.31 14.22
N ASP A 345 7.58 19.35 14.28
CA ASP A 345 7.68 18.33 15.31
C ASP A 345 9.16 18.13 15.65
N ALA A 346 9.50 18.34 16.92
CA ALA A 346 10.87 18.18 17.40
C ALA A 346 11.31 16.70 17.41
N THR A 347 10.35 15.79 17.61
CA THR A 347 10.58 14.34 17.73
C THR A 347 9.64 13.57 16.79
N PRO A 348 9.77 13.72 15.45
CA PRO A 348 8.95 12.96 14.52
C PRO A 348 9.13 11.47 14.73
N ASP A 349 8.03 10.73 14.68
CA ASP A 349 8.01 9.27 14.76
C ASP A 349 9.03 8.69 13.79
N PRO A 350 9.79 7.66 14.21
CA PRO A 350 10.71 6.99 13.31
C PRO A 350 9.95 6.41 12.11
N ALA A 351 10.60 6.40 10.95
CA ALA A 351 10.12 5.59 9.84
C ALA A 351 10.06 4.13 10.32
N PRO A 352 9.18 3.28 9.76
CA PRO A 352 9.21 1.84 10.05
C PRO A 352 10.65 1.34 9.97
N ASP A 353 11.08 0.39 10.78
CA ASP A 353 12.48 -0.05 10.79
C ASP A 353 12.76 -1.09 9.69
N ASN A 354 14.01 -1.13 9.18
CA ASN A 354 14.36 -2.02 8.08
C ASN A 354 14.45 -3.50 8.47
N VAL A 355 14.45 -3.83 9.77
CA VAL A 355 14.50 -5.21 10.23
C VAL A 355 13.09 -5.81 10.17
N ALA A 356 12.11 -5.13 10.74
CA ALA A 356 10.71 -5.56 10.71
C ALA A 356 10.07 -5.33 9.33
N PHE A 357 10.40 -4.24 8.64
CA PHE A 357 9.87 -3.89 7.32
C PHE A 357 11.00 -3.77 6.29
N PRO A 358 11.58 -4.90 5.87
CA PRO A 358 12.73 -4.89 4.97
C PRO A 358 12.35 -4.50 3.55
N ILE A 359 13.30 -3.87 2.86
CA ILE A 359 13.20 -3.57 1.42
C ILE A 359 13.02 -4.87 0.62
N MET A 360 12.18 -4.83 -0.42
CA MET A 360 11.91 -5.98 -1.29
C MET A 360 12.72 -5.92 -2.59
N ALA A 361 13.09 -7.09 -3.13
CA ALA A 361 13.78 -7.21 -4.41
C ALA A 361 12.98 -8.07 -5.40
N ALA A 362 13.05 -7.74 -6.69
CA ALA A 362 12.22 -8.37 -7.71
C ALA A 362 12.49 -9.88 -7.82
N SER A 363 13.76 -10.29 -7.90
CA SER A 363 14.10 -11.69 -8.17
C SER A 363 13.93 -12.64 -6.98
N THR A 364 13.86 -12.14 -5.75
CA THR A 364 13.79 -12.99 -4.54
C THR A 364 12.47 -12.86 -3.78
N ASN A 365 11.79 -11.73 -3.92
CA ASN A 365 10.56 -11.44 -3.17
C ASN A 365 9.34 -11.35 -4.07
N CYS A 366 9.49 -11.09 -5.36
CA CYS A 366 8.33 -11.06 -6.25
C CYS A 366 7.95 -12.46 -6.70
N GLY A 367 6.64 -12.72 -6.68
CA GLY A 367 6.08 -13.78 -7.49
C GLY A 367 6.19 -13.43 -8.97
N HIS A 368 5.78 -14.36 -9.82
CA HIS A 368 5.67 -14.08 -11.26
C HIS A 368 4.66 -12.96 -11.50
N VAL A 369 4.95 -12.14 -12.50
CA VAL A 369 3.96 -11.26 -13.11
C VAL A 369 2.98 -12.16 -13.85
N ASN A 370 1.70 -11.99 -13.57
CA ASN A 370 0.65 -12.76 -14.22
C ASN A 370 -0.07 -11.89 -15.25
N GLU A 371 -0.41 -12.48 -16.39
CA GLU A 371 -1.25 -11.91 -17.43
C GLU A 371 -2.50 -12.78 -17.58
N ALA A 372 -3.69 -12.16 -17.61
CA ALA A 372 -4.98 -12.86 -17.70
C ALA A 372 -5.16 -14.06 -16.74
N GLY A 373 -4.55 -14.02 -15.56
CA GLY A 373 -4.62 -15.10 -14.58
C GLY A 373 -3.50 -16.15 -14.65
N ALA A 374 -2.66 -16.11 -15.68
CA ALA A 374 -1.55 -17.05 -15.87
C ALA A 374 -0.20 -16.38 -15.64
N ALA A 375 0.73 -17.11 -15.02
CA ALA A 375 2.08 -16.60 -14.80
C ALA A 375 2.87 -16.47 -16.11
N LEU A 376 3.40 -15.28 -16.40
CA LEU A 376 4.34 -15.06 -17.48
C LEU A 376 5.67 -15.73 -17.14
N ARG A 377 5.98 -16.79 -17.89
CA ARG A 377 7.14 -17.66 -17.72
C ARG A 377 7.69 -18.02 -19.09
N SER A 378 8.57 -19.03 -19.13
CA SER A 378 9.05 -19.62 -20.39
C SER A 378 7.91 -19.80 -21.39
N PRO A 379 8.07 -19.35 -22.64
CA PRO A 379 9.30 -18.79 -23.22
C PRO A 379 9.40 -17.24 -23.11
N ASN A 380 8.39 -16.55 -22.56
CA ASN A 380 8.30 -15.09 -22.44
C ASN A 380 8.63 -14.57 -21.02
N PHE A 381 9.84 -14.82 -20.51
CA PHE A 381 10.19 -14.35 -19.17
C PHE A 381 10.14 -12.82 -19.05
N VAL A 382 9.60 -12.32 -17.94
CA VAL A 382 9.52 -10.89 -17.65
C VAL A 382 10.85 -10.37 -17.11
N ARG A 383 11.33 -9.26 -17.67
CA ARG A 383 12.57 -8.57 -17.29
C ARG A 383 12.29 -7.35 -16.43
N SER A 384 11.26 -6.58 -16.81
CA SER A 384 10.85 -5.39 -16.09
C SER A 384 9.31 -5.26 -16.11
N LEU A 385 8.76 -4.68 -15.05
CA LEU A 385 7.39 -4.17 -15.00
C LEU A 385 7.42 -2.82 -14.27
N THR A 386 6.93 -1.78 -14.91
CA THR A 386 6.70 -0.46 -14.29
C THR A 386 5.21 -0.20 -14.30
N ILE A 387 4.64 0.17 -13.15
CA ILE A 387 3.24 0.60 -13.03
C ILE A 387 3.23 2.08 -12.72
N THR A 388 2.45 2.86 -13.47
CA THR A 388 2.31 4.30 -13.28
C THR A 388 0.84 4.66 -13.08
N LEU A 389 0.56 5.44 -12.06
CA LEU A 389 -0.71 6.12 -11.81
C LEU A 389 -0.45 7.62 -11.85
N ASN A 390 -1.08 8.33 -12.78
CA ASN A 390 -0.97 9.77 -12.91
C ASN A 390 -2.36 10.40 -12.81
N ASN A 391 -2.57 11.25 -11.81
CA ASN A 391 -3.82 11.97 -11.57
C ASN A 391 -3.94 13.25 -12.39
N ASN A 392 -2.92 13.58 -13.21
CA ASN A 392 -2.88 14.76 -14.06
C ASN A 392 -3.27 16.04 -13.30
N THR A 393 -2.71 16.18 -12.11
CA THR A 393 -2.98 17.31 -11.22
C THR A 393 -2.45 18.61 -11.83
N ARG A 394 -3.10 19.72 -11.47
CA ARG A 394 -2.68 21.07 -11.86
C ARG A 394 -2.74 21.99 -10.65
N VAL A 395 -1.80 22.92 -10.57
CA VAL A 395 -1.93 24.07 -9.66
C VAL A 395 -3.03 25.00 -10.16
N VAL A 396 -3.70 25.69 -9.25
CA VAL A 396 -4.76 26.66 -9.54
C VAL A 396 -4.22 28.03 -9.16
N ASP A 397 -4.32 29.00 -10.06
CA ASP A 397 -3.83 30.36 -9.80
C ASP A 397 -4.97 31.28 -9.34
N GLU A 398 -4.69 32.18 -8.40
CA GLU A 398 -5.64 33.17 -7.89
C GLU A 398 -4.99 34.55 -7.73
N ILE A 399 -5.72 35.60 -8.08
CA ILE A 399 -5.29 36.99 -7.84
C ILE A 399 -5.34 37.29 -6.34
N GLY A 400 -4.23 37.74 -5.78
CA GLY A 400 -4.14 38.18 -4.37
C GLY A 400 -3.63 37.10 -3.41
N THR A 401 -3.32 35.91 -3.92
CA THR A 401 -2.69 34.81 -3.17
C THR A 401 -1.30 34.56 -3.76
N LEU A 402 -0.28 34.48 -2.90
CA LEU A 402 1.09 34.12 -3.31
C LEU A 402 1.23 32.58 -3.25
N GLY A 403 1.42 31.94 -4.40
CA GLY A 403 1.36 30.48 -4.52
C GLY A 403 -0.05 29.96 -4.79
N SER A 404 -0.16 28.66 -5.05
CA SER A 404 -1.42 28.00 -5.40
C SER A 404 -2.35 27.86 -4.18
N PRO A 405 -3.59 28.40 -4.18
CA PRO A 405 -4.61 28.16 -3.16
C PRO A 405 -5.24 26.76 -3.19
N ASP A 406 -5.06 25.99 -4.27
CA ASP A 406 -5.60 24.63 -4.38
C ASP A 406 -4.80 23.80 -5.40
N VAL A 407 -4.93 22.48 -5.35
CA VAL A 407 -4.40 21.57 -6.37
C VAL A 407 -5.57 20.91 -7.09
N GLY A 408 -5.84 21.34 -8.32
CA GLY A 408 -6.91 20.82 -9.14
C GLY A 408 -6.67 19.37 -9.57
N GLU A 409 -7.72 18.56 -9.47
CA GLU A 409 -7.72 17.16 -9.93
C GLU A 409 -7.89 17.03 -11.44
N GLY A 410 -7.23 16.02 -12.02
CA GLY A 410 -7.33 15.64 -13.42
C GLY A 410 -7.83 14.21 -13.59
N SER A 411 -7.80 13.70 -14.82
CA SER A 411 -8.15 12.30 -15.08
C SER A 411 -7.10 11.34 -14.51
N ALA A 412 -7.52 10.26 -13.88
CA ALA A 412 -6.61 9.21 -13.43
C ALA A 412 -6.17 8.31 -14.60
N THR A 413 -5.00 8.62 -15.17
CA THR A 413 -4.35 7.82 -16.22
C THR A 413 -3.47 6.77 -15.57
N VAL A 414 -3.84 5.50 -15.75
CA VAL A 414 -3.08 4.34 -15.26
C VAL A 414 -2.52 3.57 -16.44
N GLY A 415 -1.24 3.20 -16.34
CA GLY A 415 -0.60 2.36 -17.33
C GLY A 415 0.52 1.51 -16.75
N CYS A 416 1.04 0.62 -17.58
CA CYS A 416 2.26 -0.10 -17.26
C CYS A 416 3.18 -0.25 -18.46
N THR A 417 4.48 -0.41 -18.20
CA THR A 417 5.44 -0.88 -19.18
C THR A 417 5.90 -2.27 -18.76
N LEU A 418 5.74 -3.25 -19.64
CA LEU A 418 6.09 -4.65 -19.43
C LEU A 418 7.13 -5.05 -20.48
N ASP A 419 8.36 -5.34 -20.04
CA ASP A 419 9.41 -5.85 -20.90
C ASP A 419 9.58 -7.36 -20.69
N THR A 420 9.41 -8.13 -21.77
CA THR A 420 9.62 -9.57 -21.76
C THR A 420 10.66 -9.98 -22.79
N TYR A 421 11.19 -11.19 -22.65
CA TYR A 421 11.76 -11.89 -23.81
C TYR A 421 10.63 -12.24 -24.79
N PHE A 422 10.97 -12.29 -26.08
CA PHE A 422 10.03 -12.67 -27.14
C PHE A 422 10.29 -14.12 -27.56
N GLY A 423 9.73 -15.05 -26.79
CA GLY A 423 9.86 -16.48 -27.01
C GLY A 423 8.70 -17.10 -27.79
N ASP A 424 7.51 -16.50 -27.73
CA ASP A 424 6.35 -16.88 -28.55
C ASP A 424 5.49 -15.66 -28.93
N SER A 425 4.53 -15.86 -29.84
CA SER A 425 3.67 -14.80 -30.37
C SER A 425 2.41 -14.53 -29.54
N THR A 426 2.20 -15.17 -28.38
CA THR A 426 0.94 -15.10 -27.63
C THR A 426 0.63 -13.68 -27.16
N LEU A 427 1.58 -13.06 -26.45
CA LEU A 427 1.44 -11.69 -25.95
C LEU A 427 1.38 -10.66 -27.10
N TYR A 428 2.16 -10.89 -28.16
CA TYR A 428 2.18 -10.00 -29.31
C TYR A 428 0.87 -10.06 -30.11
N SER A 429 0.31 -11.26 -30.31
CA SER A 429 -1.00 -11.44 -30.96
C SER A 429 -2.10 -10.74 -30.18
N LYS A 430 -2.05 -10.79 -28.84
CA LYS A 430 -2.98 -10.06 -27.99
C LYS A 430 -2.84 -8.55 -28.14
N ALA A 431 -1.61 -8.03 -28.16
CA ALA A 431 -1.34 -6.62 -28.42
C ALA A 431 -1.85 -6.15 -29.80
N MET A 432 -1.77 -7.01 -30.83
CA MET A 432 -2.31 -6.73 -32.17
C MET A 432 -3.84 -6.77 -32.21
N SER A 433 -4.48 -7.67 -31.45
CA SER A 433 -5.94 -7.78 -31.38
C SER A 433 -6.61 -6.65 -30.59
N GLY A 434 -5.87 -5.99 -29.70
CA GLY A 434 -6.43 -5.00 -28.77
C GLY A 434 -7.33 -5.59 -27.69
N GLU A 435 -7.33 -6.92 -27.50
CA GLU A 435 -8.12 -7.59 -26.48
C GLU A 435 -7.72 -7.11 -25.08
N ALA A 436 -8.73 -6.89 -24.22
CA ALA A 436 -8.49 -6.53 -22.84
C ALA A 436 -7.85 -7.70 -22.06
N THR A 437 -6.94 -7.37 -21.16
CA THR A 437 -6.31 -8.30 -20.25
C THR A 437 -6.17 -7.71 -18.85
N SER A 438 -5.69 -8.50 -17.89
CA SER A 438 -5.28 -8.07 -16.56
C SER A 438 -3.79 -8.32 -16.36
N ILE A 439 -3.12 -7.44 -15.60
CA ILE A 439 -1.76 -7.72 -15.10
C ILE A 439 -1.80 -7.66 -13.57
N ASN A 440 -1.13 -8.60 -12.92
CA ASN A 440 -0.84 -8.48 -11.50
C ASN A 440 0.59 -8.92 -11.19
N VAL A 441 1.14 -8.32 -10.13
CA VAL A 441 2.43 -8.69 -9.55
C VAL A 441 2.31 -8.67 -8.05
N ARG A 442 2.96 -9.64 -7.40
CA ARG A 442 2.97 -9.77 -5.95
C ARG A 442 4.40 -9.74 -5.44
N ALA A 443 4.61 -9.16 -4.26
CA ALA A 443 5.87 -9.20 -3.54
C ALA A 443 5.64 -9.63 -2.09
N VAL A 444 6.44 -10.57 -1.59
CA VAL A 444 6.37 -11.09 -0.22
C VAL A 444 7.75 -11.12 0.42
N LYS A 445 7.86 -10.55 1.62
CA LYS A 445 9.08 -10.62 2.44
C LYS A 445 8.73 -10.48 3.92
N ALA A 446 9.40 -11.24 4.79
CA ALA A 446 9.18 -11.21 6.24
C ALA A 446 7.69 -11.34 6.60
N ASN A 447 7.02 -12.35 6.03
CA ASN A 447 5.59 -12.65 6.19
C ASN A 447 4.65 -11.50 5.84
N ARG A 448 5.09 -10.48 5.09
CA ARG A 448 4.24 -9.39 4.62
C ARG A 448 4.15 -9.43 3.11
N GLY A 449 2.93 -9.27 2.60
CA GLY A 449 2.61 -9.36 1.18
C GLY A 449 2.05 -8.06 0.65
N VAL A 450 2.38 -7.73 -0.59
CA VAL A 450 1.65 -6.74 -1.38
C VAL A 450 1.31 -7.31 -2.74
N VAL A 451 0.16 -6.93 -3.28
CA VAL A 451 -0.25 -7.28 -4.64
C VAL A 451 -0.69 -6.01 -5.36
N PHE A 452 -0.08 -5.71 -6.50
CA PHE A 452 -0.56 -4.68 -7.42
C PHE A 452 -1.34 -5.34 -8.54
N THR A 453 -2.54 -4.84 -8.81
CA THR A 453 -3.44 -5.37 -9.83
C THR A 453 -3.92 -4.26 -10.74
N LEU A 454 -3.72 -4.46 -12.04
CA LEU A 454 -4.36 -3.72 -13.13
C LEU A 454 -5.44 -4.65 -13.69
N PRO A 455 -6.69 -4.58 -13.19
CA PRO A 455 -7.72 -5.59 -13.46
C PRO A 455 -8.14 -5.63 -14.93
N ARG A 456 -8.05 -4.50 -15.64
CA ARG A 456 -8.38 -4.41 -17.06
C ARG A 456 -7.48 -3.39 -17.78
N GLN A 457 -6.84 -3.82 -18.86
CA GLN A 457 -5.98 -2.99 -19.70
C GLN A 457 -5.87 -3.53 -21.12
N THR A 458 -5.49 -2.69 -22.06
CA THR A 458 -5.13 -3.11 -23.43
C THR A 458 -3.65 -2.89 -23.65
N LEU A 459 -2.97 -3.93 -24.17
CA LEU A 459 -1.53 -3.90 -24.43
C LEU A 459 -1.25 -3.41 -25.85
N ARG A 460 -0.12 -2.73 -26.04
CA ARG A 460 0.40 -2.26 -27.33
C ARG A 460 1.91 -2.42 -27.35
N GLY A 461 2.47 -2.85 -28.47
CA GLY A 461 3.92 -2.96 -28.64
C GLY A 461 4.28 -3.92 -29.76
N PHE A 462 5.57 -4.11 -29.98
CA PHE A 462 6.11 -4.95 -31.04
C PHE A 462 7.45 -5.57 -30.62
N PRO A 463 7.81 -6.75 -31.13
CA PRO A 463 9.08 -7.38 -30.83
C PRO A 463 10.25 -6.64 -31.49
N THR A 464 11.41 -6.66 -30.85
CA THR A 464 12.64 -6.00 -31.31
C THR A 464 13.85 -6.92 -31.18
N ASN A 465 14.80 -6.75 -32.10
CA ASN A 465 16.11 -7.40 -32.08
C ASN A 465 17.19 -6.34 -31.86
N PRO A 466 17.70 -6.18 -30.64
CA PRO A 466 18.51 -5.00 -30.29
C PRO A 466 19.90 -4.99 -30.93
N ALA A 467 20.58 -6.15 -31.08
CA ALA A 467 21.88 -6.25 -31.74
C ALA A 467 22.26 -7.72 -32.06
N ARG A 468 23.43 -7.93 -32.71
CA ARG A 468 24.06 -9.25 -32.86
C ARG A 468 24.37 -9.83 -31.48
N ASN A 469 24.12 -11.13 -31.29
CA ASN A 469 24.34 -11.88 -30.03
C ASN A 469 23.51 -11.38 -28.84
N GLN A 470 22.29 -10.89 -29.09
CA GLN A 470 21.32 -10.53 -28.05
C GLN A 470 19.99 -11.24 -28.31
N ASP A 471 19.24 -11.48 -27.24
CA ASP A 471 17.90 -12.10 -27.32
C ASP A 471 16.87 -11.12 -27.89
N SER A 472 15.90 -11.65 -28.62
CA SER A 472 14.71 -10.90 -29.03
C SER A 472 13.85 -10.53 -27.82
N THR A 473 13.37 -9.29 -27.81
CA THR A 473 12.57 -8.74 -26.70
C THR A 473 11.23 -8.23 -27.18
N LEU A 474 10.24 -8.24 -26.29
CA LEU A 474 8.93 -7.65 -26.52
C LEU A 474 8.66 -6.62 -25.43
N SER A 475 8.66 -5.34 -25.81
CA SER A 475 8.31 -4.23 -24.92
C SER A 475 6.85 -3.84 -25.17
N LEU A 476 6.03 -4.01 -24.13
CA LEU A 476 4.60 -3.72 -24.17
C LEU A 476 4.29 -2.53 -23.27
N THR A 477 3.42 -1.66 -23.75
CA THR A 477 2.77 -0.60 -22.98
C THR A 477 1.31 -0.97 -22.78
N GLY A 478 0.86 -0.94 -21.54
CA GLY A 478 -0.52 -1.21 -21.15
C GLY A 478 -1.23 0.09 -20.81
N MET A 479 -2.44 0.27 -21.34
CA MET A 479 -3.35 1.35 -20.94
C MET A 479 -4.52 0.73 -20.18
N ALA A 480 -4.66 1.08 -18.90
CA ALA A 480 -5.75 0.57 -18.08
C ALA A 480 -7.09 1.20 -18.49
N SER A 481 -8.17 0.45 -18.27
CA SER A 481 -9.55 0.90 -18.45
C SER A 481 -10.39 0.46 -17.26
N ARG A 482 -11.55 1.08 -17.06
CA ARG A 482 -12.42 0.76 -15.92
C ARG A 482 -12.85 -0.70 -16.00
N ASP A 483 -12.45 -1.47 -15.00
CA ASP A 483 -12.88 -2.86 -14.87
C ASP A 483 -14.36 -2.93 -14.44
N PRO A 484 -15.22 -3.70 -15.14
CA PRO A 484 -16.64 -3.78 -14.79
C PRO A 484 -16.90 -4.48 -13.46
N LEU A 485 -16.01 -5.38 -13.01
CA LEU A 485 -16.20 -6.15 -11.79
C LEU A 485 -15.82 -5.35 -10.52
N THR A 486 -14.68 -4.66 -10.57
CA THR A 486 -14.09 -3.96 -9.42
C THR A 486 -14.28 -2.45 -9.45
N ALA A 487 -14.72 -1.90 -10.58
CA ALA A 487 -14.93 -0.47 -10.82
C ALA A 487 -13.67 0.40 -10.67
N CYS A 488 -12.46 -0.17 -10.84
CA CYS A 488 -11.19 0.55 -10.72
C CYS A 488 -10.26 0.33 -11.93
N HIS A 489 -9.26 1.21 -12.07
CA HIS A 489 -8.13 1.06 -13.00
C HIS A 489 -6.94 0.35 -12.36
N ILE A 490 -6.72 0.57 -11.06
CA ILE A 490 -5.64 -0.02 -10.28
C ILE A 490 -6.12 -0.36 -8.87
N GLN A 491 -5.62 -1.47 -8.36
CA GLN A 491 -5.81 -1.91 -6.99
C GLN A 491 -4.47 -2.32 -6.37
N MET A 492 -4.31 -2.02 -5.08
CA MET A 492 -3.24 -2.56 -4.24
C MET A 492 -3.85 -3.29 -3.05
N ASP A 493 -3.40 -4.51 -2.79
CA ASP A 493 -3.73 -5.28 -1.59
C ASP A 493 -2.48 -5.36 -0.71
N ARG A 494 -2.61 -5.10 0.59
CA ARG A 494 -1.52 -5.25 1.56
C ARG A 494 -1.89 -6.26 2.64
N PHE A 495 -1.01 -7.20 2.90
CA PHE A 495 -1.16 -8.28 3.87
C PHE A 495 -0.18 -8.01 5.02
N ASP A 496 -0.69 -7.58 6.18
CA ASP A 496 0.13 -7.40 7.39
C ASP A 496 0.77 -8.71 7.87
N TYR A 497 0.14 -9.84 7.52
CA TYR A 497 0.70 -11.16 7.71
C TYR A 497 0.25 -12.13 6.62
N VAL A 498 1.16 -12.99 6.19
CA VAL A 498 0.89 -14.16 5.37
C VAL A 498 1.88 -15.26 5.75
N GLU A 499 1.38 -16.48 5.92
CA GLU A 499 2.22 -17.66 6.01
C GLU A 499 2.77 -17.99 4.61
N ALA A 500 4.09 -17.87 4.46
CA ALA A 500 4.78 -18.05 3.19
C ALA A 500 4.81 -19.51 2.74
#